data_AF-A0AAD5EXC2-F1
#
_entry.id   AF-A0AAD5EXC2-F1
#
_cell.length_a   1.000
_cell.length_b   1.000
_cell.length_c   1.000
_cell.angle_alpha   90.00
_cell.angle_beta   90.00
_cell.angle_gamma   90.00
#
_symmetry.space_group_name_H-M   'P 1'
#
loop_
_entity.id
_entity.type
_entity.pdbx_description
1 polymer ?
#
loop_
_entity_poly.entity_id
_entity_poly.type
_entity_poly.pdbx_seq_one_letter_code
_entity_poly.pdbx_strand_id
1 'polypeptide(L)'
;MDTQESHKRLYSLNTLEPKQREIRLLRLLPGNSDDPVKADLFRESLDNSPDFSVLSYSWGPESDKIPISVQGMTLKITRNLHQCLLNLRSDTTPLIIWIDAICIS
;
A
#
# COMPACT_ATOMS: atom_id res chain seq x y z
N MET A 1 10.08 6.65 -16.05
CA MET A 1 10.37 5.27 -15.59
C MET A 1 9.12 4.45 -15.82
N ASP A 2 9.28 3.30 -16.44
CA ASP A 2 8.17 2.45 -16.84
C ASP A 2 7.37 2.01 -15.59
N THR A 3 6.05 2.19 -15.59
CA THR A 3 5.21 1.86 -14.43
C THR A 3 5.26 0.35 -14.13
N GLN A 4 5.51 -0.46 -15.16
CA GLN A 4 5.54 -1.92 -15.06
C GLN A 4 6.83 -2.41 -14.38
N GLU A 5 7.94 -1.73 -14.63
CA GLU A 5 9.23 -1.99 -13.98
C GLU A 5 9.22 -1.61 -12.49
N SER A 6 8.59 -0.47 -12.18
CA SER A 6 8.45 0.03 -10.80
C SER A 6 7.65 -0.93 -9.92
N HIS A 7 6.54 -1.47 -10.43
CA HIS A 7 5.74 -2.48 -9.74
C HIS A 7 6.55 -3.74 -9.44
N LYS A 8 7.20 -4.33 -10.45
CA LYS A 8 7.99 -5.55 -10.27
C LYS A 8 9.13 -5.36 -9.26
N ARG A 9 9.78 -4.20 -9.28
CA ARG A 9 10.86 -3.86 -8.34
C ARG A 9 10.35 -3.75 -6.91
N LEU A 10 9.23 -3.05 -6.68
CA LEU A 10 8.62 -2.90 -5.36
C LEU A 10 8.35 -4.25 -4.69
N TYR A 11 7.79 -5.20 -5.45
CA TYR A 11 7.47 -6.52 -4.91
C TYR A 11 8.68 -7.44 -4.78
N SER A 12 9.65 -7.34 -5.67
CA SER A 12 10.93 -8.06 -5.54
C SER A 12 11.65 -7.70 -4.23
N LEU A 13 11.67 -6.40 -3.86
CA LEU A 13 12.28 -5.91 -2.62
C LEU A 13 11.54 -6.35 -1.35
N ASN A 14 10.25 -6.68 -1.47
CA ASN A 14 9.38 -7.06 -0.37
C ASN A 14 8.87 -8.50 -0.50
N THR A 15 9.67 -9.38 -1.12
CA THR A 15 9.33 -10.80 -1.30
C THR A 15 9.20 -11.49 0.06
N LEU A 16 8.11 -12.23 0.25
CA LEU A 16 7.86 -13.03 1.45
C LEU A 16 8.54 -14.39 1.34
N GLU A 17 9.20 -14.81 2.42
CA GLU A 17 9.84 -16.12 2.46
C GLU A 17 8.85 -17.20 2.91
N PRO A 18 8.55 -18.25 2.12
CA PRO A 18 7.49 -19.22 2.43
C PRO A 18 7.65 -19.97 3.76
N LYS A 19 8.87 -20.04 4.30
CA LYS A 19 9.17 -20.69 5.58
C LYS A 19 9.05 -19.75 6.78
N GLN A 20 8.94 -18.44 6.53
CA GLN A 20 8.80 -17.44 7.56
C GLN A 20 7.33 -17.03 7.70
N ARG A 21 6.90 -16.75 8.92
CA ARG A 21 5.54 -16.27 9.19
C ARG A 21 5.48 -14.76 8.97
N GLU A 22 5.65 -14.32 7.73
CA GLU A 22 5.69 -12.90 7.36
C GLU A 22 4.43 -12.45 6.63
N ILE A 23 4.13 -11.16 6.75
CA ILE A 23 3.08 -10.47 5.98
C ILE A 23 3.61 -9.15 5.44
N ARG A 24 3.08 -8.69 4.29
CA ARG A 24 3.33 -7.34 3.79
C ARG A 24 2.31 -6.38 4.39
N LEU A 25 2.78 -5.25 4.92
CA LEU A 25 1.95 -4.17 5.43
C LEU A 25 2.24 -2.89 4.66
N LEU A 26 1.22 -2.05 4.54
CA LEU A 26 1.31 -0.74 3.94
C LEU A 26 1.30 0.32 5.04
N ARG A 27 2.37 1.11 5.12
CA ARG A 27 2.41 2.32 5.93
C ARG A 27 1.94 3.49 5.06
N LEU A 28 0.70 3.91 5.23
CA LEU A 28 0.18 5.12 4.62
C LEU A 28 0.81 6.34 5.31
N LEU A 29 1.50 7.18 4.55
CA LEU A 29 2.18 8.36 5.07
C LEU A 29 1.20 9.54 5.22
N PRO A 30 1.41 10.42 6.21
CA PRO A 30 0.56 11.58 6.40
C PRO A 30 0.71 12.60 5.25
N GLY A 31 -0.29 13.45 5.09
CA GLY A 31 -0.32 14.52 4.08
C GLY A 31 -1.69 15.16 3.96
N ASN A 32 -1.73 16.39 3.43
CA ASN A 32 -2.97 17.17 3.31
C ASN A 32 -3.84 16.62 2.18
N SER A 33 -5.15 16.95 2.16
CA SER A 33 -6.10 16.48 1.13
C SER A 33 -5.61 16.59 -0.32
N ASP A 34 -4.86 17.63 -0.62
CA ASP A 34 -4.40 17.95 -1.98
C ASP A 34 -3.04 17.31 -2.31
N ASP A 35 -2.35 16.74 -1.32
CA ASP A 35 -1.08 16.07 -1.51
C ASP A 35 -1.28 14.68 -2.12
N PRO A 36 -0.41 14.25 -3.07
CA PRO A 36 -0.42 12.89 -3.58
C PRO A 36 -0.35 11.84 -2.46
N VAL A 37 -1.06 10.72 -2.62
CA VAL A 37 -0.97 9.60 -1.69
C VAL A 37 0.44 9.00 -1.74
N LYS A 38 1.08 8.92 -0.58
CA LYS A 38 2.40 8.31 -0.39
C LYS A 38 2.31 7.19 0.64
N ALA A 39 3.05 6.12 0.42
CA ALA A 39 3.11 5.00 1.34
C ALA A 39 4.47 4.29 1.31
N ASP A 40 4.72 3.44 2.30
CA ASP A 40 5.80 2.47 2.29
C ASP A 40 5.25 1.05 2.38
N LEU A 41 5.73 0.16 1.53
CA LEU A 41 5.46 -1.27 1.63
C LEU A 41 6.59 -1.94 2.39
N PHE A 42 6.28 -2.71 3.42
CA PHE A 42 7.29 -3.41 4.21
C PHE A 42 6.79 -4.78 4.65
N ARG A 43 7.73 -5.64 5.05
CA ARG A 43 7.45 -6.96 5.61
C ARG A 43 7.48 -6.89 7.13
N GLU A 44 6.61 -7.65 7.76
CA GLU A 44 6.57 -7.78 9.20
C GLU A 44 6.35 -9.24 9.60
N SER A 45 7.01 -9.67 10.68
CA SER A 45 6.80 -11.02 11.21
C SER A 45 5.52 -11.06 12.03
N LEU A 46 4.65 -12.04 11.75
CA LEU A 46 3.47 -12.32 12.55
C LEU A 46 3.84 -12.82 13.96
N ASP A 47 5.06 -13.32 14.15
CA ASP A 47 5.54 -13.74 15.47
C ASP A 47 5.79 -12.53 16.40
N ASN A 48 5.92 -11.32 15.83
CA ASN A 48 6.02 -10.08 16.59
C ASN A 48 4.66 -9.53 17.05
N SER A 49 3.54 -10.18 16.68
CA SER A 49 2.16 -9.69 16.93
C SER A 49 1.98 -8.22 16.51
N PRO A 50 2.19 -7.89 15.22
CA PRO A 50 2.21 -6.50 14.78
C PRO A 50 0.82 -5.86 14.86
N ASP A 51 0.79 -4.60 15.29
CA ASP A 51 -0.42 -3.79 15.28
C ASP A 51 -0.66 -3.18 13.89
N PHE A 52 -1.76 -3.56 13.26
CA PHE A 52 -2.21 -2.99 11.99
C PHE A 52 -3.74 -3.08 11.87
N SER A 53 -4.31 -2.22 11.03
CA SER A 53 -5.73 -2.28 10.68
C SER A 53 -5.93 -3.00 9.35
N VAL A 54 -7.03 -3.75 9.21
CA VAL A 54 -7.42 -4.36 7.94
C VAL A 54 -8.35 -3.42 7.20
N LEU A 55 -8.03 -3.10 5.95
CA LEU A 55 -8.89 -2.27 5.12
C LEU A 55 -9.82 -3.13 4.25
N SER A 56 -11.10 -3.12 4.59
CA SER A 56 -12.17 -3.64 3.73
C SER A 56 -12.76 -2.49 2.91
N TYR A 57 -12.76 -2.63 1.58
CA TYR A 57 -13.24 -1.59 0.66
C TYR A 57 -14.06 -2.24 -0.46
N SER A 58 -14.89 -1.43 -1.12
CA SER A 58 -15.61 -1.88 -2.33
C SER A 58 -14.71 -1.79 -3.55
N TRP A 59 -14.56 -2.92 -4.23
CA TRP A 59 -13.88 -3.02 -5.53
C TRP A 59 -14.49 -2.01 -6.51
N GLY A 60 -13.62 -1.22 -7.14
CA GLY A 60 -14.00 -0.29 -8.20
C GLY A 60 -13.69 -0.86 -9.58
N PRO A 61 -14.18 -0.22 -10.66
CA PRO A 61 -13.84 -0.61 -12.02
C PRO A 61 -12.33 -0.55 -12.25
N GLU A 62 -11.76 -1.61 -12.86
CA GLU A 62 -10.32 -1.70 -13.13
C GLU A 62 -9.82 -0.74 -14.22
N SER A 63 -10.75 -0.19 -15.01
CA SER A 63 -10.46 0.70 -16.14
C SER A 63 -9.89 2.06 -15.70
N ASP A 64 -10.10 2.45 -14.44
CA ASP A 64 -9.67 3.74 -13.92
C ASP A 64 -8.67 3.57 -12.77
N LYS A 65 -7.38 3.63 -13.13
CA LYS A 65 -6.28 3.51 -12.17
C LYS A 65 -5.60 4.85 -11.93
N ILE A 66 -5.43 5.19 -10.66
CA ILE A 66 -4.76 6.39 -10.18
C ILE A 66 -3.37 6.02 -9.65
N PRO A 67 -2.32 6.78 -10.00
CA PRO A 67 -0.99 6.55 -9.47
C PRO A 67 -0.87 7.04 -8.01
N ILE A 68 -0.18 6.25 -7.19
CA ILE A 68 0.32 6.63 -5.87
C ILE A 68 1.83 6.42 -5.80
N SER A 69 2.50 7.07 -4.86
CA SER A 69 3.93 6.85 -4.62
C SER A 69 4.13 5.85 -3.48
N VAL A 70 4.79 4.74 -3.75
CA VAL A 70 5.16 3.73 -2.74
C VAL A 70 6.68 3.58 -2.71
N GLN A 71 7.34 3.97 -1.62
CA GLN A 71 8.81 3.97 -1.52
C GLN A 71 9.50 4.68 -2.70
N GLY A 72 8.94 5.81 -3.14
CA GLY A 72 9.44 6.57 -4.30
C GLY A 72 9.15 5.96 -5.67
N MET A 73 8.51 4.78 -5.72
CA MET A 73 8.07 4.12 -6.96
C MET A 73 6.59 4.41 -7.25
N THR A 74 6.20 4.41 -8.52
CA THR A 74 4.79 4.62 -8.90
C THR A 74 4.03 3.31 -8.92
N LEU A 75 2.95 3.22 -8.12
CA LEU A 75 2.00 2.11 -8.14
C LEU A 75 0.63 2.61 -8.61
N LYS A 76 0.00 1.90 -9.54
CA LYS A 76 -1.35 2.24 -10.05
C LYS A 76 -2.40 1.42 -9.32
N ILE A 77 -3.32 2.09 -8.63
CA ILE A 77 -4.42 1.47 -7.87
C ILE A 77 -5.77 1.94 -8.40
N THR A 78 -6.86 1.25 -8.08
CA THR A 78 -8.21 1.69 -8.51
C THR A 78 -8.58 3.03 -7.86
N ARG A 79 -9.43 3.82 -8.54
CA ARG A 79 -9.94 5.08 -7.97
C ARG A 79 -10.61 4.92 -6.61
N ASN A 80 -11.40 3.86 -6.42
CA ASN A 80 -12.07 3.60 -5.14
C ASN A 80 -11.05 3.40 -4.01
N LEU A 81 -10.00 2.62 -4.27
CA LEU A 81 -8.94 2.43 -3.30
C LEU A 81 -8.22 3.75 -3.03
N HIS A 82 -7.90 4.52 -4.07
CA HIS A 82 -7.25 5.82 -3.90
C HIS A 82 -8.06 6.76 -3.01
N GLN A 83 -9.37 6.87 -3.24
CA GLN A 83 -10.25 7.71 -2.42
C GLN A 83 -10.34 7.19 -0.97
N CYS A 84 -10.37 5.88 -0.80
CA CYS A 84 -10.37 5.27 0.52
C CYS A 84 -9.08 5.59 1.29
N LEU A 85 -7.92 5.47 0.65
CA LEU A 85 -6.63 5.84 1.25
C LEU A 85 -6.56 7.32 1.58
N LEU A 86 -7.05 8.21 0.70
CA LEU A 86 -7.12 9.64 0.98
C LEU A 86 -7.97 9.94 2.23
N ASN A 87 -9.13 9.30 2.35
CA ASN A 87 -10.04 9.52 3.49
C ASN A 87 -9.50 8.95 4.81
N LEU A 88 -8.67 7.89 4.74
CA LEU A 88 -8.04 7.29 5.92
C LEU A 88 -6.73 7.97 6.32
N ARG A 89 -6.10 8.71 5.39
CA ARG A 89 -4.85 9.40 5.64
C ARG A 89 -5.08 10.48 6.70
N SER A 90 -4.24 10.46 7.73
CA SER A 90 -4.15 11.55 8.71
C SER A 90 -3.18 12.61 8.23
N ASP A 91 -3.38 13.86 8.65
CA ASP A 91 -2.49 14.97 8.31
C ASP A 91 -1.14 14.89 9.04
N THR A 92 -1.06 14.12 10.13
CA THR A 92 0.11 14.13 11.05
C THR A 92 0.67 12.75 11.36
N THR A 93 -0.15 11.70 11.35
CA THR A 93 0.27 10.37 11.82
C THR A 93 0.20 9.35 10.69
N PRO A 94 1.24 8.52 10.49
CA PRO A 94 1.14 7.41 9.56
C PRO A 94 0.15 6.36 10.06
N LEU A 95 -0.46 5.64 9.14
CA LEU A 95 -1.38 4.54 9.42
C LEU A 95 -0.82 3.24 8.84
N ILE A 96 -0.76 2.18 9.65
CA ILE A 96 -0.33 0.86 9.21
C ILE A 96 -1.58 0.03 8.89
N ILE A 97 -1.73 -0.33 7.62
CA ILE A 97 -2.87 -1.10 7.14
C ILE A 97 -2.43 -2.31 6.32
N TRP A 98 -3.26 -3.35 6.35
CA TRP A 98 -3.22 -4.44 5.39
C TRP A 98 -4.36 -4.28 4.38
N ILE A 99 -4.04 -4.40 3.09
CA ILE A 99 -5.02 -4.38 2.02
C ILE A 99 -4.66 -5.34 0.88
N ASP A 100 -5.61 -6.16 0.44
CA ASP A 100 -5.39 -7.20 -0.56
C ASP A 100 -4.67 -6.72 -1.84
N ALA A 101 -5.14 -5.63 -2.45
CA ALA A 101 -4.67 -5.14 -3.74
C ALA A 101 -3.20 -4.70 -3.74
N ILE A 102 -2.61 -4.46 -2.57
CA ILE A 102 -1.20 -4.05 -2.44
C ILE A 102 -0.39 -5.09 -1.65
N CYS A 103 -0.96 -5.71 -0.63
CA CYS A 103 -0.23 -6.62 0.25
C CYS A 103 -0.14 -8.06 -0.29
N ILE A 104 -0.96 -8.45 -1.29
CA ILE A 104 -0.94 -9.78 -1.92
C ILE A 104 -0.22 -9.78 -3.27
N SER A 105 -0.28 -8.66 -4.00
CA SER A 105 0.23 -8.48 -5.37
C SER A 105 1.69 -8.89 -5.58
#